data_AF-A0A939XNK9-F1
#
_entry.id   AF-A0A939XNK9-F1
#
_cell.length_a   1.000
_cell.length_b   1.000
_cell.length_c   1.000
_cell.angle_alpha   90.00
_cell.angle_beta   90.00
_cell.angle_gamma   90.00
#
_symmetry.space_group_name_H-M   'P 1'
#
loop_
_entity.id
_entity.type
_entity.pdbx_description
1 polymer ?
#
loop_
_entity_poly.entity_id
_entity_poly.type
_entity_poly.pdbx_seq_one_letter_code
_entity_poly.pdbx_strand_id
1 'polypeptide(L)'
;MDEIQNIDGWEHFARRLANEKYTVYITGSNAKMLSRDIQTILGGRYWDVAVYPFSFKEFLKARNVKLEKNWQFSKTQGTVARIFDDYFYFGGFPELLQIKAKRQWLTNIYNKIFFSDIVVRNSVRSEEGLRICIKRLANCVMQPTSYNRLTNLIKSTGININATTVSNYIQYLKDACLLFSIDNYADKFVER
;
A
#
# COMPACT_ATOMS: atom_id res chain seq x y z
N MET A 1 15.51 6.38 13.35
CA MET A 1 15.12 7.60 12.63
C MET A 1 13.77 7.33 12.04
N ASP A 2 12.76 8.13 12.39
CA ASP A 2 11.37 7.87 12.02
C ASP A 2 10.88 8.85 10.96
N GLU A 3 10.02 8.37 10.07
CA GLU A 3 9.44 9.13 8.95
C GLU A 3 10.51 9.89 8.13
N ILE A 4 11.65 9.23 7.90
CA ILE A 4 12.84 9.90 7.37
C ILE A 4 12.67 10.38 5.92
N GLN A 5 11.69 9.84 5.20
CA GLN A 5 11.39 10.21 3.81
C GLN A 5 10.89 11.66 3.64
N ASN A 6 10.78 12.42 4.73
CA ASN A 6 10.46 13.83 4.74
C ASN A 6 11.69 14.74 4.90
N ILE A 7 12.89 14.18 5.07
CA ILE A 7 14.14 14.91 5.28
C ILE A 7 15.04 14.70 4.07
N ASP A 8 15.45 15.75 3.37
CA ASP A 8 16.34 15.61 2.21
C ASP A 8 17.79 15.25 2.62
N GLY A 9 18.43 14.38 1.84
CA GLY A 9 19.84 13.99 2.03
C GLY A 9 20.11 13.06 3.21
N TRP A 10 19.06 12.52 3.84
CA TRP A 10 19.15 11.60 4.97
C TRP A 10 20.01 10.37 4.67
N GLU A 11 19.98 9.92 3.42
CA GLU A 11 20.68 8.73 2.94
C GLU A 11 22.21 8.88 3.04
N HIS A 12 22.74 10.09 2.85
CA HIS A 12 24.16 10.37 3.05
C HIS A 12 24.55 10.32 4.52
N PHE A 13 23.69 10.82 5.41
CA PHE A 13 23.88 10.76 6.85
C PHE A 13 23.86 9.32 7.35
N ALA A 14 22.85 8.54 6.95
CA ALA A 14 22.73 7.12 7.28
C ALA A 14 23.95 6.32 6.78
N ARG A 15 24.41 6.60 5.55
CA ARG A 15 25.60 5.98 4.97
C ARG A 15 26.87 6.28 5.77
N ARG A 16 27.04 7.52 6.25
CA ARG A 16 28.18 7.90 7.08
C ARG A 16 28.18 7.13 8.41
N LEU A 17 27.04 7.04 9.09
CA LEU A 17 26.92 6.27 10.32
C LEU A 17 27.21 4.78 10.10
N ALA A 18 26.70 4.20 9.01
CA ALA A 18 26.99 2.81 8.65
C ALA A 18 28.49 2.58 8.34
N ASN A 19 29.19 3.55 7.72
CA ASN A 19 30.64 3.49 7.52
C ASN A 19 31.40 3.46 8.85
N GLU A 20 30.91 4.21 9.84
CA GLU A 20 31.43 4.23 11.21
C GLU A 20 31.02 3.00 12.05
N LYS A 21 30.42 1.98 11.41
CA LYS A 21 29.98 0.71 12.02
C LYS A 21 28.83 0.84 13.02
N TYR A 22 28.07 1.94 13.00
CA TYR A 22 26.82 2.04 13.73
C TYR A 22 25.69 1.31 13.01
N THR A 23 24.81 0.66 13.80
CA THR A 23 23.53 0.14 13.31
C THR A 23 22.50 1.26 13.29
N VAL A 24 21.95 1.56 12.12
CA VAL A 24 20.95 2.62 11.94
C VAL A 24 19.61 1.98 11.61
N TYR A 25 18.61 2.20 12.47
CA TYR A 25 17.23 1.81 12.20
C TYR A 25 16.47 2.98 11.59
N ILE A 26 15.83 2.70 10.46
CA ILE A 26 15.13 3.70 9.66
C ILE A 26 13.72 3.19 9.39
N THR A 27 12.74 4.04 9.68
CA THR A 27 11.33 3.76 9.40
C THR A 27 10.76 4.85 8.50
N GLY A 28 9.78 4.45 7.70
CA GLY A 28 9.05 5.32 6.82
C GLY A 28 7.83 4.62 6.26
N SER A 29 6.75 5.38 6.08
CA SER A 29 5.45 4.89 5.64
C SER A 29 5.30 4.82 4.11
N ASN A 30 6.36 5.11 3.36
CA ASN A 30 6.36 5.21 1.90
C ASN A 30 7.35 4.24 1.24
N ALA A 31 6.93 3.56 0.17
CA ALA A 31 7.74 2.58 -0.56
C ALA A 31 8.90 3.18 -1.34
N LYS A 32 8.92 4.50 -1.61
CA LYS A 32 10.07 5.20 -2.21
C LYS A 32 11.34 5.01 -1.39
N MET A 33 11.23 4.76 -0.08
CA MET A 33 12.36 4.38 0.77
C MET A 33 13.05 3.08 0.35
N LEU A 34 12.33 2.21 -0.36
CA LEU A 34 12.81 0.94 -0.91
C LEU A 34 13.29 1.09 -2.37
N SER A 35 13.30 2.32 -2.91
CA SER A 35 13.67 2.57 -4.30
C SER A 35 15.12 2.21 -4.59
N ARG A 36 15.38 1.78 -5.83
CA ARG A 36 16.72 1.44 -6.34
C ARG A 36 17.74 2.56 -6.13
N ASP A 37 17.30 3.82 -6.12
CA ASP A 37 18.16 4.98 -5.90
C ASP A 37 18.78 4.97 -4.50
N ILE A 38 17.98 4.72 -3.47
CA ILE A 38 18.44 4.60 -2.08
C ILE A 38 19.33 3.37 -1.92
N GLN A 39 18.95 2.24 -2.55
CA GLN A 39 19.75 1.02 -2.55
C GLN A 39 21.16 1.27 -3.11
N THR A 40 21.23 2.05 -4.20
CA THR A 40 22.49 2.44 -4.85
C THR A 40 23.33 3.32 -3.94
N ILE A 41 22.72 4.30 -3.25
CA ILE A 41 23.44 5.21 -2.36
C ILE A 41 24.00 4.49 -1.14
N LEU A 42 23.22 3.58 -0.54
CA LEU A 42 23.64 2.79 0.62
C LEU A 42 24.61 1.66 0.24
N GLY A 43 24.68 1.28 -1.04
CA GLY A 43 25.69 0.36 -1.57
C GLY A 43 25.67 -1.00 -0.90
N GLY A 44 24.48 -1.60 -0.76
CA GLY A 44 24.29 -2.92 -0.15
C GLY A 44 24.41 -2.97 1.38
N ARG A 45 24.62 -1.85 2.06
CA ARG A 45 24.71 -1.76 3.53
C ARG A 45 23.36 -1.49 4.19
N TYR A 46 22.33 -2.15 3.70
CA TYR A 46 20.98 -2.03 4.24
C TYR A 46 20.28 -3.38 4.10
N TRP A 47 19.28 -3.58 4.95
CA TRP A 47 18.36 -4.70 4.87
C TRP A 47 16.95 -4.14 4.97
N ASP A 48 16.13 -4.37 3.96
CA ASP A 48 14.74 -3.93 3.96
C ASP A 48 13.81 -4.94 4.62
N VAL A 49 12.85 -4.42 5.38
CA VAL A 49 11.77 -5.21 5.97
C VAL A 49 10.47 -4.48 5.70
N ALA A 50 9.62 -5.07 4.86
CA ALA A 50 8.28 -4.59 4.65
C ALA A 50 7.38 -5.06 5.81
N VAL A 51 6.73 -4.11 6.49
CA VAL A 51 5.75 -4.40 7.55
C VAL A 51 4.36 -4.21 6.99
N TYR A 52 3.62 -5.31 6.89
CA TYR A 52 2.23 -5.32 6.41
C TYR A 52 1.25 -5.31 7.58
N PRO A 53 -0.03 -4.95 7.34
CA PRO A 53 -1.09 -5.25 8.28
C PRO A 53 -1.11 -6.74 8.61
N PHE A 54 -1.76 -7.11 9.73
CA PHE A 54 -1.85 -8.50 10.14
C PHE A 54 -2.38 -9.37 9.01
N SER A 55 -1.72 -10.51 8.80
CA SER A 55 -2.34 -11.64 8.14
C SER A 55 -3.55 -12.12 8.94
N PHE A 56 -4.47 -12.84 8.31
CA PHE A 56 -5.63 -13.37 9.03
C PHE A 56 -5.24 -14.25 10.24
N LYS A 57 -4.13 -14.99 10.14
CA LYS A 57 -3.59 -15.78 11.24
C LYS A 57 -3.13 -14.91 12.41
N GLU A 58 -2.42 -13.81 12.14
CA GLU A 58 -2.01 -12.85 13.16
C GLU A 58 -3.22 -12.13 13.76
N PHE A 59 -4.22 -11.82 12.95
CA PHE A 59 -5.48 -11.22 13.39
C PHE A 59 -6.23 -12.12 14.38
N LEU A 60 -6.31 -13.43 14.11
CA LEU A 60 -6.85 -14.41 15.06
C LEU A 60 -6.04 -14.45 16.36
N LYS A 61 -4.70 -14.46 16.26
CA LYS A 61 -3.80 -14.45 17.42
C LYS A 61 -4.01 -13.19 18.26
N ALA A 62 -4.12 -12.02 17.63
CA ALA A 62 -4.34 -10.75 18.30
C ALA A 62 -5.73 -10.67 18.98
N ARG A 63 -6.70 -11.47 18.51
CA ARG A 63 -8.01 -11.68 19.15
C ARG A 63 -8.03 -12.81 20.18
N ASN A 64 -6.87 -13.38 20.52
CA ASN A 64 -6.74 -14.51 21.44
C ASN A 64 -7.53 -15.76 21.02
N VAL A 65 -7.73 -15.96 19.71
CA VAL A 65 -8.39 -17.16 19.17
C VAL A 65 -7.33 -18.20 18.82
N LYS A 66 -7.32 -19.30 19.57
CA LYS A 66 -6.49 -20.47 19.28
C LYS A 66 -7.31 -21.48 18.48
N LEU A 67 -6.80 -21.85 17.32
CA LEU A 67 -7.42 -22.87 16.47
C LEU A 67 -6.99 -24.25 16.94
N GLU A 68 -7.95 -25.06 17.40
CA GLU A 68 -7.72 -26.47 17.71
C GLU A 68 -7.60 -27.31 16.43
N LYS A 69 -7.07 -28.53 16.56
CA LYS A 69 -7.06 -29.48 15.44
C LYS A 69 -8.50 -29.76 15.01
N ASN A 70 -8.76 -29.76 13.70
CA ASN A 70 -10.09 -29.98 13.12
C ASN A 70 -11.16 -28.95 13.53
N TRP A 71 -10.76 -27.72 13.90
CA TRP A 71 -11.69 -26.63 14.28
C TRP A 71 -12.79 -26.38 13.24
N GLN A 72 -12.54 -26.69 11.96
CA GLN A 72 -13.48 -26.56 10.86
C GLN A 72 -14.76 -27.39 11.04
N PHE A 73 -14.69 -28.48 11.80
CA PHE A 73 -15.83 -29.37 12.09
C PHE A 73 -16.43 -29.13 13.48
N SER A 74 -15.94 -28.11 14.19
CA SER A 74 -16.35 -27.78 15.55
C SER A 74 -17.25 -26.53 15.57
N LYS A 75 -17.85 -26.25 16.74
CA LYS A 75 -18.61 -25.00 16.97
C LYS A 75 -17.75 -23.73 16.77
N THR A 76 -16.43 -23.86 16.84
CA THR A 76 -15.47 -22.77 16.62
C THR A 76 -15.47 -22.25 15.17
N GLN A 77 -15.91 -23.08 14.20
CA GLN A 77 -16.00 -22.68 12.79
C GLN A 77 -16.82 -21.40 12.58
N GLY A 78 -18.01 -21.31 13.19
CA GLY A 78 -18.86 -20.13 13.06
C GLY A 78 -18.24 -18.87 13.67
N THR A 79 -17.49 -19.02 14.75
CA THR A 79 -16.75 -17.90 15.37
C THR A 79 -15.63 -17.41 14.45
N VAL A 80 -14.86 -18.33 13.86
CA VAL A 80 -13.80 -17.98 12.91
C VAL A 80 -14.36 -17.31 11.66
N ALA A 81 -15.49 -17.80 11.12
CA ALA A 81 -16.17 -17.18 9.99
C ALA A 81 -16.56 -15.72 10.29
N ARG A 82 -17.18 -15.47 11.45
CA ARG A 82 -17.55 -14.10 11.85
C ARG A 82 -16.33 -13.17 12.01
N ILE A 83 -15.21 -13.70 12.50
CA ILE A 83 -13.97 -12.93 12.61
C ILE A 83 -13.37 -12.68 11.22
N PHE A 84 -13.48 -13.64 10.32
CA PHE A 84 -13.06 -13.49 8.93
C PHE A 84 -13.86 -12.43 8.22
N ASP A 85 -15.18 -12.36 8.41
CA ASP A 85 -16.00 -11.29 7.82
C ASP A 85 -15.50 -9.90 8.25
N ASP A 86 -15.23 -9.74 9.54
CA ASP A 86 -14.69 -8.49 10.09
C ASP A 86 -13.30 -8.15 9.51
N TYR A 87 -12.42 -9.15 9.37
CA TYR A 87 -11.13 -9.00 8.72
C TYR A 87 -11.26 -8.67 7.23
N PHE A 88 -12.21 -9.30 6.52
CA PHE A 88 -12.42 -9.12 5.09
C PHE A 88 -12.95 -7.72 4.77
N TYR A 89 -13.89 -7.22 5.56
CA TYR A 89 -14.49 -5.90 5.33
C TYR A 89 -13.63 -4.73 5.81
N PHE A 90 -12.84 -4.91 6.87
CA PHE A 90 -12.07 -3.81 7.48
C PHE A 90 -10.56 -3.95 7.35
N GLY A 91 -10.05 -5.11 6.94
CA GLY A 91 -8.62 -5.39 6.81
C GLY A 91 -7.94 -5.76 8.12
N GLY A 92 -6.61 -5.87 8.05
CA GLY A 92 -5.76 -6.38 9.13
C GLY A 92 -5.01 -5.32 9.95
N PHE A 93 -5.38 -4.03 9.88
CA PHE A 93 -4.66 -3.01 10.65
C PHE A 93 -4.75 -3.29 12.17
N PRO A 94 -3.63 -3.32 12.90
CA PRO A 94 -3.63 -3.62 14.34
C PRO A 94 -4.55 -2.71 15.16
N GLU A 95 -4.61 -1.42 14.83
CA GLU A 95 -5.39 -0.40 15.52
C GLU A 95 -6.90 -0.67 15.45
N LEU A 96 -7.37 -1.36 14.40
CA LEU A 96 -8.80 -1.68 14.21
C LEU A 96 -9.35 -2.61 15.30
N LEU A 97 -8.50 -3.29 16.07
CA LEU A 97 -8.92 -4.12 17.19
C LEU A 97 -9.54 -3.29 18.33
N GLN A 98 -9.13 -2.03 18.48
CA GLN A 98 -9.60 -1.13 19.55
C GLN A 98 -10.64 -0.11 19.06
N ILE A 99 -10.84 0.00 17.76
CA ILE A 99 -11.69 1.03 17.15
C ILE A 99 -13.11 0.52 16.93
N LYS A 100 -14.10 1.22 17.50
CA LYS A 100 -15.52 0.95 17.26
C LYS A 100 -15.96 1.40 15.85
N ALA A 101 -15.63 2.64 15.46
CA ALA A 101 -16.03 3.23 14.18
C ALA A 101 -15.02 2.93 13.06
N LYS A 102 -14.79 1.65 12.76
CA LYS A 102 -13.74 1.18 11.83
C LYS A 102 -13.78 1.83 10.44
N ARG A 103 -14.98 1.94 9.86
CA ARG A 103 -15.17 2.54 8.52
C ARG A 103 -14.73 4.00 8.48
N GLN A 104 -15.07 4.77 9.50
CA GLN A 104 -14.68 6.18 9.59
C GLN A 104 -13.17 6.30 9.75
N TRP A 105 -12.56 5.47 10.59
CA TRP A 105 -11.11 5.47 10.76
C TRP A 105 -10.35 5.12 9.48
N LEU A 106 -10.76 4.06 8.77
CA LEU A 106 -10.19 3.71 7.46
C LEU A 106 -10.35 4.84 6.44
N THR A 107 -11.50 5.51 6.44
CA THR A 107 -11.76 6.66 5.57
C THR A 107 -10.81 7.82 5.89
N ASN A 108 -10.57 8.08 7.17
CA ASN A 108 -9.64 9.13 7.61
C ASN A 108 -8.20 8.83 7.19
N ILE A 109 -7.76 7.58 7.35
CA ILE A 109 -6.43 7.16 6.90
C ILE A 109 -6.31 7.27 5.38
N TYR A 110 -7.28 6.75 4.64
CA TYR A 110 -7.32 6.88 3.19
C TYR A 110 -7.22 8.35 2.75
N ASN A 111 -8.00 9.24 3.37
CA ASN A 111 -7.95 10.66 3.05
C ASN A 111 -6.59 11.27 3.38
N LYS A 112 -6.00 10.93 4.53
CA LYS A 112 -4.66 11.40 4.90
C LYS A 112 -3.63 11.00 3.83
N ILE A 113 -3.59 9.73 3.44
CA ILE A 113 -2.68 9.21 2.41
C ILE A 113 -2.95 9.90 1.06
N PHE A 114 -4.22 9.99 0.66
CA PHE A 114 -4.63 10.62 -0.59
C PHE A 114 -4.14 12.07 -0.67
N PHE A 115 -4.39 12.88 0.36
CA PHE A 115 -4.06 14.29 0.31
C PHE A 115 -2.57 14.54 0.54
N SER A 116 -2.01 14.04 1.64
CA SER A 116 -0.62 14.29 2.03
C SER A 116 0.36 13.60 1.08
N ASP A 117 0.20 12.29 0.92
CA ASP A 117 1.27 11.47 0.37
C ASP A 117 1.18 11.36 -1.15
N ILE A 118 0.02 11.67 -1.73
CA ILE A 118 -0.22 11.63 -3.16
C ILE A 118 -0.41 13.03 -3.76
N VAL A 119 -1.47 13.76 -3.36
CA VAL A 119 -1.82 15.04 -4.00
C VAL A 119 -0.76 16.12 -3.76
N VAL A 120 -0.45 16.40 -2.49
CA VAL A 120 0.50 17.46 -2.12
C VAL A 120 1.91 17.10 -2.57
N ARG A 121 2.36 15.88 -2.25
CA ARG A 121 3.73 15.42 -2.56
C ARG A 121 4.06 15.44 -4.06
N ASN A 122 3.10 15.08 -4.92
CA ASN A 122 3.33 14.97 -6.36
C ASN A 122 2.76 16.15 -7.15
N SER A 123 2.29 17.22 -6.47
CA SER A 123 1.67 18.40 -7.09
C SER A 123 0.61 18.03 -8.13
N VAL A 124 -0.30 17.12 -7.75
CA VAL A 124 -1.30 16.55 -8.68
C VAL A 124 -2.24 17.64 -9.18
N ARG A 125 -2.25 17.84 -10.51
CA ARG A 125 -3.06 18.90 -11.15
C ARG A 125 -4.56 18.61 -11.17
N SER A 126 -4.95 17.35 -11.35
CA SER A 126 -6.36 16.94 -11.43
C SER A 126 -6.66 15.91 -10.35
N GLU A 127 -7.05 16.40 -9.17
CA GLU A 127 -7.49 15.57 -8.05
C GLU A 127 -8.70 14.70 -8.42
N GLU A 128 -9.67 15.28 -9.14
CA GLU A 128 -10.88 14.56 -9.53
C GLU A 128 -10.55 13.39 -10.46
N GLY A 129 -9.65 13.59 -11.44
CA GLY A 129 -9.17 12.52 -12.30
C GLY A 129 -8.48 11.40 -11.51
N LEU A 130 -7.71 11.75 -10.47
CA LEU A 130 -7.08 10.78 -9.57
C LEU A 130 -8.12 10.03 -8.72
N ARG A 131 -9.13 10.71 -8.16
CA ARG A 131 -10.21 10.06 -7.39
C ARG A 131 -10.98 9.06 -8.25
N ILE A 132 -11.32 9.43 -9.48
CA ILE A 132 -12.00 8.53 -10.41
C ILE A 132 -11.08 7.35 -10.76
N CYS A 133 -9.79 7.59 -10.99
CA CYS A 133 -8.80 6.54 -11.21
C CYS A 133 -8.80 5.50 -10.08
N ILE A 134 -8.67 5.96 -8.82
CA ILE A 134 -8.71 5.10 -7.63
C ILE A 134 -10.02 4.34 -7.54
N LYS A 135 -11.16 5.02 -7.72
CA LYS A 135 -12.49 4.41 -7.67
C LYS A 135 -12.67 3.32 -8.75
N ARG A 136 -12.12 3.53 -9.95
CA ARG A 136 -12.15 2.53 -11.03
C ARG A 136 -11.26 1.33 -10.70
N LEU A 137 -10.06 1.55 -10.18
CA LEU A 137 -9.18 0.47 -9.73
C LEU A 137 -9.82 -0.36 -8.62
N ALA A 138 -10.48 0.28 -7.65
CA ALA A 138 -11.21 -0.40 -6.57
C ALA A 138 -12.38 -1.27 -7.08
N ASN A 139 -13.00 -0.91 -8.21
CA ASN A 139 -14.07 -1.71 -8.82
C ASN A 139 -13.55 -2.85 -9.72
N CYS A 140 -12.26 -2.84 -10.04
CA CYS A 140 -11.62 -3.81 -10.94
C CYS A 140 -10.56 -4.64 -10.21
N VAL A 141 -10.68 -4.79 -8.89
CA VAL A 141 -9.77 -5.62 -8.08
C VAL A 141 -9.74 -7.05 -8.65
N MET A 142 -8.52 -7.59 -8.82
CA MET A 142 -8.24 -8.90 -9.44
C MET A 142 -8.58 -9.01 -10.94
N GLN A 143 -8.94 -7.93 -11.62
CA GLN A 143 -9.14 -7.91 -13.07
C GLN A 143 -7.95 -7.27 -13.79
N PRO A 144 -7.44 -7.88 -14.89
CA PRO A 144 -6.36 -7.28 -15.66
C PRO A 144 -6.82 -5.92 -16.22
N THR A 145 -6.03 -4.88 -15.95
CA THR A 145 -6.36 -3.52 -16.34
C THR A 145 -5.17 -2.88 -17.04
N SER A 146 -5.36 -2.46 -18.29
CA SER A 146 -4.36 -1.69 -19.02
C SER A 146 -4.52 -0.19 -18.77
N TYR A 147 -3.41 0.56 -18.83
CA TYR A 147 -3.42 2.02 -18.65
C TYR A 147 -4.29 2.73 -19.68
N ASN A 148 -4.33 2.23 -20.92
CA ASN A 148 -5.20 2.76 -21.98
C ASN A 148 -6.69 2.55 -21.66
N ARG A 149 -7.07 1.37 -21.16
CA ARG A 149 -8.45 1.11 -20.73
C ARG A 149 -8.85 2.06 -19.60
N LEU A 150 -7.99 2.23 -18.60
CA LEU A 150 -8.25 3.12 -17.48
C LEU A 150 -8.37 4.58 -17.92
N THR A 151 -7.52 5.02 -18.85
CA THR A 151 -7.58 6.36 -19.47
C THR A 151 -8.92 6.59 -20.14
N ASN A 152 -9.40 5.64 -20.96
CA ASN A 152 -10.67 5.78 -21.66
C ASN A 152 -11.86 5.81 -20.69
N LEU A 153 -11.82 5.03 -19.61
CA LEU A 153 -12.84 5.04 -18.56
C LEU A 153 -12.89 6.35 -17.76
N ILE A 154 -11.75 7.03 -17.59
CA ILE A 154 -11.73 8.36 -16.96
C ILE A 154 -12.24 9.40 -17.95
N LYS A 155 -11.81 9.34 -19.22
CA LYS A 155 -12.32 10.23 -20.28
C LYS A 155 -13.83 10.16 -20.46
N SER A 156 -14.43 8.97 -20.33
CA SER A 156 -15.89 8.81 -20.43
C SER A 156 -16.66 9.50 -19.30
N THR A 157 -15.99 9.98 -18.25
CA THR A 157 -16.60 10.79 -17.18
C THR A 157 -16.51 12.30 -17.44
N GLY A 158 -15.97 12.70 -18.60
CA GLY A 158 -15.82 14.12 -18.99
C GLY A 158 -14.46 14.72 -18.62
N ILE A 159 -13.56 13.97 -18.00
CA ILE A 159 -12.22 14.44 -17.60
C ILE A 159 -11.22 14.15 -18.70
N ASN A 160 -10.58 15.19 -19.24
CA ASN A 160 -9.50 15.01 -20.20
C ASN A 160 -8.19 14.63 -19.49
N ILE A 161 -7.70 13.42 -19.76
CA ILE A 161 -6.45 12.89 -19.20
C ILE A 161 -5.74 12.02 -20.24
N ASN A 162 -4.42 11.93 -20.20
CA ASN A 162 -3.64 11.05 -21.08
C ASN A 162 -3.13 9.81 -20.34
N ALA A 163 -2.67 8.81 -21.10
CA ALA A 163 -2.18 7.55 -20.54
C ALA A 163 -0.95 7.74 -19.64
N THR A 164 -0.09 8.71 -19.94
CA THR A 164 1.09 9.04 -19.13
C THR A 164 0.69 9.53 -17.73
N THR A 165 -0.31 10.42 -17.63
CA THR A 165 -0.83 10.89 -16.34
C THR A 165 -1.46 9.75 -15.55
N VAL A 166 -2.20 8.85 -16.21
CA VAL A 166 -2.77 7.66 -15.55
C VAL A 166 -1.67 6.73 -15.04
N SER A 167 -0.61 6.50 -15.83
CA SER A 167 0.56 5.74 -15.41
C SER A 167 1.23 6.39 -14.17
N ASN A 168 1.42 7.71 -14.18
CA ASN A 168 1.96 8.44 -13.04
C ASN A 168 1.07 8.32 -11.80
N TYR A 169 -0.25 8.44 -11.95
CA TYR A 169 -1.19 8.25 -10.85
C TYR A 169 -1.06 6.87 -10.22
N ILE A 170 -0.97 5.81 -11.04
CA ILE A 170 -0.76 4.45 -10.55
C ILE A 170 0.59 4.35 -9.81
N GLN A 171 1.64 4.97 -10.33
CA GLN A 171 2.93 4.98 -9.65
C GLN A 171 2.85 5.68 -8.29
N TYR A 172 2.19 6.83 -8.19
CA TYR A 172 2.01 7.54 -6.92
C TYR A 172 1.22 6.70 -5.90
N LEU A 173 0.22 5.95 -6.36
CA LEU A 173 -0.55 5.04 -5.50
C LEU A 173 0.31 3.88 -4.98
N LYS A 174 1.23 3.36 -5.79
CA LYS A 174 2.20 2.33 -5.38
C LYS A 174 3.22 2.88 -4.39
N ASP A 175 3.77 4.06 -4.66
CA ASP A 175 4.75 4.71 -3.79
C ASP A 175 4.15 5.01 -2.40
N ALA A 176 2.88 5.44 -2.37
CA ALA A 176 2.13 5.66 -1.14
C ALA A 176 1.62 4.36 -0.45
N CYS A 177 2.04 3.18 -0.92
CA CYS A 177 1.61 1.87 -0.41
C CYS A 177 0.09 1.64 -0.41
N LEU A 178 -0.65 2.40 -1.23
CA LEU A 178 -2.12 2.30 -1.31
C LEU A 178 -2.56 1.20 -2.27
N LEU A 179 -1.72 0.85 -3.25
CA LEU A 179 -1.96 -0.21 -4.22
C LEU A 179 -0.69 -1.04 -4.44
N PHE A 180 -0.89 -2.34 -4.63
CA PHE A 180 0.16 -3.27 -5.07
C PHE A 180 -0.26 -3.87 -6.42
N SER A 181 0.67 -3.94 -7.38
CA SER A 181 0.44 -4.62 -8.65
C SER A 181 0.82 -6.08 -8.58
N ILE A 182 0.05 -6.92 -9.25
CA ILE A 182 0.41 -8.31 -9.54
C ILE A 182 0.65 -8.36 -11.04
N ASP A 183 1.88 -8.68 -11.43
CA ASP A 183 2.24 -8.77 -12.84
C ASP A 183 1.79 -10.11 -13.42
N ASN A 184 1.25 -10.08 -14.63
CA ASN A 184 0.87 -11.30 -15.34
C ASN A 184 2.11 -11.88 -16.03
N TYR A 185 2.78 -12.83 -15.37
CA TYR A 185 3.96 -13.53 -15.90
C TYR A 185 3.65 -14.52 -17.03
N ALA A 186 2.38 -14.84 -17.27
CA ALA A 186 1.98 -15.78 -18.32
C ALA A 186 1.69 -15.09 -19.67
N ASP A 187 1.48 -13.77 -19.67
CA ASP A 187 1.25 -13.05 -20.91
C ASP A 187 2.58 -12.87 -21.65
N LYS A 188 2.56 -13.02 -22.97
CA LYS A 188 3.78 -12.78 -23.77
C LYS A 188 4.10 -11.30 -23.65
N PHE A 189 5.24 -10.96 -23.04
CA PHE A 189 5.81 -9.63 -23.11
C PHE A 189 5.87 -9.23 -24.59
N VAL A 190 5.01 -8.29 -25.00
CA VAL A 190 5.20 -7.60 -26.27
C VAL A 190 6.25 -6.54 -25.98
N GLU A 191 7.53 -6.90 -26.14
CA GLU A 191 8.59 -5.92 -26.33
C GLU A 191 8.19 -5.05 -27.54
N ARG A 192 7.99 -3.76 -27.29
CA ARG A 192 7.89 -2.73 -28.32
C ARG A 192 8.73 -1.54 -27.89
#